data_AF-A0A5M8RZ34-F1
#
_entry.id   AF-A0A5M8RZ34-F1
#
_cell.length_a   1.000
_cell.length_b   1.000
_cell.length_c   1.000
_cell.angle_alpha   90.00
_cell.angle_beta   90.00
_cell.angle_gamma   90.00
#
_symmetry.space_group_name_H-M   'P 1'
#
loop_
_entity.id
_entity.type
_entity.pdbx_description
1 polymer ?
#
loop_
_entity_poly.entity_id
_entity_poly.type
_entity_poly.pdbx_seq_one_letter_code
_entity_poly.pdbx_strand_id
1 'polypeptide(L)'
;MNIPKPESNHRYAWEEYENKIDEIKKLHFDKLMTVGQISEKLNIPDWIILDLFKAKKVDKFSYPELCRRRRELDFDKLYDLHFNQRLSLNEIHRQFGYSPLYTKKVFKEKGLSHLGFINQLDKSSQNGQVE
;
A
#
# COMPACT_ATOMS: atom_id res chain seq x y z
N MET A 1 -17.48 -6.34 57.85
CA MET A 1 -16.30 -6.97 57.22
C MET A 1 -16.01 -6.25 55.92
N ASN A 2 -14.81 -5.70 55.77
CA ASN A 2 -14.37 -5.08 54.51
C ASN A 2 -13.67 -6.17 53.70
N ILE A 3 -14.33 -6.71 52.67
CA ILE A 3 -13.73 -7.73 51.80
C ILE A 3 -12.75 -6.98 50.88
N PRO A 4 -11.43 -7.27 50.93
CA PRO A 4 -10.48 -6.66 50.01
C PRO A 4 -10.87 -7.06 48.59
N LYS A 5 -11.10 -6.08 47.71
CA LYS A 5 -11.26 -6.36 46.29
C LYS A 5 -9.93 -6.93 45.79
N PRO A 6 -9.91 -8.02 45.02
CA PRO A 6 -8.68 -8.53 44.44
C PRO A 6 -8.06 -7.44 43.56
N GLU A 7 -6.81 -7.08 43.85
CA GLU A 7 -6.02 -6.25 42.95
C GLU A 7 -5.82 -7.06 41.65
N SER A 8 -6.56 -6.66 40.63
CA SER A 8 -6.48 -7.27 39.31
C SER A 8 -5.15 -6.89 38.67
N ASN A 9 -4.14 -7.76 38.78
CA ASN A 9 -2.92 -7.75 37.96
C ASN A 9 -3.22 -8.16 36.51
N HIS A 10 -4.29 -7.63 35.91
CA HIS A 10 -4.63 -7.91 34.53
C HIS A 10 -3.67 -7.17 33.62
N ARG A 11 -2.66 -7.90 33.14
CA ARG A 11 -1.74 -7.43 32.11
C ARG A 11 -2.43 -7.57 30.76
N TYR A 12 -2.52 -6.49 30.01
CA TYR A 12 -3.07 -6.55 28.66
C TYR A 12 -2.02 -7.12 27.71
N ALA A 13 -2.44 -7.96 26.76
CA ALA A 13 -1.52 -8.57 25.79
C ALA A 13 -0.70 -7.53 24.99
N TRP A 14 -1.24 -6.34 24.74
CA TRP A 14 -0.53 -5.26 24.05
C TRP A 14 0.65 -4.68 24.84
N GLU A 15 0.67 -4.82 26.17
CA GLU A 15 1.75 -4.29 27.02
C GLU A 15 3.09 -5.00 26.74
N GLU A 16 3.06 -6.24 26.23
CA GLU A 16 4.26 -6.97 25.82
C GLU A 16 4.89 -6.39 24.54
N TYR A 17 4.11 -5.68 23.73
CA TYR A 17 4.50 -5.12 22.44
C TYR A 17 4.65 -3.60 22.48
N GLU A 18 4.62 -2.98 23.67
CA GLU A 18 4.75 -1.54 23.82
C GLU A 18 6.06 -1.03 23.22
N ASN A 19 7.16 -1.77 23.39
CA ASN A 19 8.46 -1.45 22.79
C ASN A 19 8.47 -1.48 21.25
N LYS A 20 7.42 -2.01 20.61
CA LYS A 20 7.26 -2.08 19.15
C LYS A 20 6.41 -0.95 18.56
N ILE A 21 5.83 -0.06 19.38
CA ILE A 21 4.92 0.97 18.88
C ILE A 21 5.55 1.86 17.80
N ASP A 22 6.80 2.29 17.95
CA ASP A 22 7.45 3.16 16.98
C ASP A 22 7.73 2.45 15.65
N GLU A 23 8.07 1.16 15.70
CA GLU A 23 8.23 0.33 14.51
C GLU A 23 6.88 0.16 13.79
N ILE A 24 5.83 -0.17 14.53
CA ILE A 24 4.46 -0.31 14.01
C ILE A 24 3.99 1.00 13.37
N LYS A 25 4.24 2.15 14.00
CA LYS A 25 3.91 3.48 13.45
C LYS A 25 4.64 3.73 12.14
N LYS A 26 5.95 3.48 12.07
CA LYS A 26 6.72 3.63 10.81
C LYS A 26 6.16 2.75 9.70
N LEU A 27 5.82 1.49 10.00
CA LEU A 27 5.23 0.60 9.00
C LEU A 27 3.85 1.10 8.52
N HIS A 28 3.02 1.61 9.42
CA HIS A 28 1.67 2.03 9.08
C HIS A 28 1.61 3.40 8.39
N PHE A 29 2.32 4.40 8.91
CA PHE A 29 2.23 5.79 8.46
C PHE A 29 3.22 6.12 7.35
N ASP A 30 4.42 5.56 7.38
CA ASP A 30 5.47 5.87 6.39
C ASP A 30 5.45 4.85 5.25
N LYS A 31 5.42 3.55 5.59
CA LYS A 31 5.34 2.48 4.59
C LYS A 31 3.92 2.16 4.14
N LEU A 32 2.94 2.88 4.68
CA LEU A 32 1.51 2.77 4.34
C LEU A 32 0.97 1.34 4.43
N MET A 33 1.50 0.49 5.33
CA MET A 33 1.06 -0.91 5.47
C MET A 33 -0.30 -1.00 6.19
N THR A 34 -1.12 -1.98 5.80
CA THR A 34 -2.32 -2.32 6.57
C THR A 34 -1.92 -3.02 7.88
N VAL A 35 -2.82 -3.02 8.87
CA VAL A 35 -2.57 -3.76 10.12
C VAL A 35 -2.33 -5.24 9.85
N GLY A 36 -3.06 -5.86 8.92
CA GLY A 36 -2.82 -7.26 8.53
C GLY A 36 -1.41 -7.49 7.97
N GLN A 37 -0.92 -6.60 7.10
CA GLN A 37 0.44 -6.70 6.59
C GLN A 37 1.50 -6.49 7.68
N ILE A 38 1.24 -5.61 8.66
CA ILE A 38 2.12 -5.41 9.81
C ILE A 38 2.11 -6.66 10.70
N SER A 39 0.94 -7.26 10.90
CA SER A 39 0.75 -8.50 11.65
C SER A 39 1.60 -9.62 11.07
N GLU A 40 1.52 -9.85 9.75
CA GLU A 40 2.35 -10.82 9.04
C GLU A 40 3.84 -10.50 9.17
N LYS A 41 4.23 -9.23 9.03
CA LYS A 41 5.63 -8.81 9.04
C LYS A 41 6.30 -8.95 10.41
N LEU A 42 5.58 -8.61 11.49
CA LEU A 42 6.10 -8.61 12.84
C LEU A 42 5.73 -9.86 13.64
N ASN A 43 4.92 -10.75 13.06
CA ASN A 43 4.32 -11.89 13.74
C ASN A 43 3.57 -11.48 15.02
N ILE A 44 2.79 -10.38 14.93
CA ILE A 44 1.98 -9.85 16.03
C ILE A 44 0.52 -9.90 15.58
N PRO A 45 -0.39 -10.56 16.30
CA PRO A 45 -1.81 -10.55 15.96
C PRO A 45 -2.37 -9.14 15.73
N ASP A 46 -3.17 -8.98 14.68
CA ASP A 46 -3.75 -7.71 14.27
C ASP A 46 -4.54 -7.00 15.39
N TRP A 47 -5.31 -7.76 16.18
CA TRP A 47 -6.06 -7.23 17.32
C TRP A 47 -5.15 -6.63 18.40
N ILE A 48 -3.95 -7.18 18.62
CA ILE A 48 -2.96 -6.60 19.54
C ILE A 48 -2.46 -5.27 19.01
N ILE A 49 -2.18 -5.17 17.70
CA ILE A 49 -1.75 -3.92 17.07
C ILE A 49 -2.85 -2.85 17.17
N LEU A 50 -4.12 -3.24 16.97
CA LEU A 50 -5.26 -2.34 17.10
C LEU A 50 -5.43 -1.84 18.54
N ASP A 51 -5.35 -2.74 19.52
CA ASP A 51 -5.41 -2.37 20.94
C ASP A 51 -4.23 -1.48 21.33
N LEU A 52 -3.03 -1.74 20.82
CA LEU A 52 -1.86 -0.91 21.07
C LEU A 52 -2.05 0.51 20.52
N PHE A 53 -2.58 0.65 19.30
CA PHE A 53 -2.92 1.98 18.77
C PHE A 53 -3.94 2.70 19.64
N LYS A 54 -4.99 2.00 20.10
CA LYS A 54 -6.01 2.57 20.99
C LYS A 54 -5.41 2.98 22.34
N ALA A 55 -4.61 2.12 22.96
CA ALA A 55 -3.96 2.36 24.25
C ALA A 55 -3.00 3.56 24.20
N LYS A 56 -2.26 3.70 23.09
CA LYS A 56 -1.33 4.81 22.86
C LYS A 56 -1.98 6.05 22.22
N LYS A 57 -3.30 6.06 22.06
CA LYS A 57 -4.07 7.17 21.46
C LYS A 57 -3.54 7.59 20.08
N VAL A 58 -3.21 6.60 19.26
CA VAL A 58 -2.73 6.79 17.89
C VAL A 58 -3.86 6.50 16.91
N ASP A 59 -4.32 7.54 16.22
CA ASP A 59 -5.34 7.40 15.18
C ASP A 59 -4.73 6.81 13.91
N LYS A 60 -5.07 5.54 13.65
CA LYS A 60 -4.62 4.83 12.45
C LYS A 60 -5.31 5.36 11.19
N PHE A 61 -4.63 5.26 10.04
CA PHE A 61 -5.26 5.49 8.75
C PHE A 61 -6.34 4.44 8.46
N SER A 62 -7.42 4.91 7.84
CA SER A 62 -8.44 4.04 7.27
C SER A 62 -7.88 3.33 6.02
N TYR A 63 -8.47 2.21 5.64
CA TYR A 63 -8.07 1.51 4.41
C TYR A 63 -8.20 2.40 3.15
N PRO A 64 -9.29 3.17 2.96
CA PRO A 64 -9.38 4.13 1.86
C PRO A 64 -8.25 5.17 1.86
N GLU A 65 -7.88 5.70 3.04
CA GLU A 65 -6.82 6.70 3.15
C GLU A 65 -5.44 6.11 2.84
N LEU A 66 -5.15 4.89 3.33
CA LEU A 66 -3.93 4.16 2.95
C LEU A 66 -3.85 3.99 1.43
N CYS A 67 -4.95 3.56 0.80
CA CYS A 67 -4.98 3.37 -0.64
C CYS A 67 -4.81 4.69 -1.40
N ARG A 68 -5.39 5.80 -0.92
CA ARG A 68 -5.23 7.13 -1.51
C ARG A 68 -3.76 7.57 -1.45
N ARG A 69 -3.12 7.47 -0.28
CA ARG A 69 -1.71 7.83 -0.10
C ARG A 69 -0.76 6.98 -0.93
N ARG A 70 -1.01 5.67 -1.05
CA ARG A 70 -0.20 4.78 -1.91
C ARG A 70 -0.26 5.23 -3.36
N ARG A 71 -1.45 5.52 -3.88
CA ARG A 71 -1.63 6.04 -5.24
C ARG A 71 -0.95 7.38 -5.45
N GLU A 72 -0.96 8.24 -4.44
CA GLU A 72 -0.26 9.52 -4.45
C GLU A 72 1.27 9.34 -4.56
N LEU A 73 1.86 8.39 -3.82
CA LEU A 73 3.28 8.07 -3.93
C LEU A 73 3.65 7.43 -5.28
N ASP A 74 2.78 6.57 -5.82
CA ASP A 74 3.03 5.91 -7.10
C ASP A 74 2.88 6.86 -8.30
N PHE A 75 2.28 8.04 -8.12
CA PHE A 75 1.94 8.94 -9.22
C PHE A 75 3.14 9.33 -10.07
N ASP A 76 4.21 9.86 -9.46
CA ASP A 76 5.36 10.39 -10.19
C ASP A 76 6.02 9.31 -11.06
N LYS A 77 6.18 8.11 -10.49
CA LYS A 77 6.72 6.96 -11.21
C LYS A 77 5.82 6.53 -12.37
N LEU A 78 4.52 6.38 -12.12
CA LEU A 78 3.58 5.97 -13.17
C LEU A 78 3.46 7.03 -14.27
N TYR A 79 3.52 8.30 -13.90
CA TYR A 79 3.53 9.41 -14.84
C TYR A 79 4.74 9.33 -15.76
N ASP A 80 5.93 9.18 -15.19
CA ASP A 80 7.17 9.08 -15.96
C ASP A 80 7.14 7.89 -16.93
N LEU A 81 6.79 6.70 -16.45
CA LEU A 81 6.70 5.50 -17.27
C LEU A 81 5.71 5.66 -18.44
N HIS A 82 4.55 6.26 -18.19
CA HIS A 82 3.48 6.32 -19.20
C HIS A 82 3.59 7.51 -20.14
N PHE A 83 3.83 8.72 -19.61
CA PHE A 83 3.81 9.96 -20.38
C PHE A 83 5.17 10.32 -20.95
N ASN A 84 6.26 10.11 -20.19
CA ASN A 84 7.61 10.45 -20.64
C ASN A 84 8.24 9.29 -21.42
N GLN A 85 8.24 8.08 -20.85
CA GLN A 85 8.85 6.89 -21.46
C GLN A 85 7.93 6.17 -22.47
N ARG A 86 6.67 6.62 -22.59
CA ARG A 86 5.69 6.11 -23.56
C ARG A 86 5.36 4.62 -23.43
N LEU A 87 5.49 4.04 -22.25
CA LEU A 87 5.05 2.66 -22.01
C LEU A 87 3.52 2.56 -21.95
N SER A 88 2.98 1.54 -22.60
CA SER A 88 1.57 1.17 -22.47
C SER A 88 1.27 0.66 -21.06
N LEU A 89 0.00 0.74 -20.66
CA LEU A 89 -0.43 0.23 -19.34
C LEU A 89 -0.15 -1.27 -19.17
N ASN A 90 -0.18 -2.03 -20.27
CA ASN A 90 0.12 -3.47 -20.26
C ASN A 90 1.62 -3.73 -20.06
N GLU A 91 2.49 -2.93 -20.65
CA GLU A 91 3.93 -3.01 -20.42
C GLU A 91 4.27 -2.62 -18.98
N ILE A 92 3.68 -1.55 -18.48
CA ILE A 92 3.83 -1.14 -17.07
C ILE A 92 3.41 -2.27 -16.13
N HIS A 93 2.29 -2.94 -16.42
CA HIS A 93 1.83 -4.08 -15.64
C HIS A 93 2.82 -5.24 -15.68
N ARG A 94 3.28 -5.64 -16.87
CA ARG A 94 4.20 -6.78 -17.03
C ARG A 94 5.57 -6.54 -16.39
N GLN A 95 6.09 -5.32 -16.47
CA GLN A 95 7.43 -5.00 -16.00
C GLN A 95 7.47 -4.58 -14.52
N PHE A 96 6.44 -3.89 -14.03
CA PHE A 96 6.44 -3.27 -12.71
C PHE A 96 5.29 -3.72 -11.80
N GLY A 97 4.38 -4.57 -12.28
CA GLY A 97 3.30 -5.15 -11.49
C GLY A 97 2.08 -4.24 -11.25
N TYR A 98 2.05 -3.03 -11.82
CA TYR A 98 0.90 -2.12 -11.66
C TYR A 98 -0.20 -2.47 -12.65
N SER A 99 -1.36 -2.94 -12.15
CA SER A 99 -2.47 -3.31 -13.02
C SER A 99 -3.00 -2.11 -13.82
N PRO A 100 -3.50 -2.31 -15.06
CA PRO A 100 -4.01 -1.21 -15.88
C PRO A 100 -5.13 -0.42 -15.20
N LEU A 101 -6.01 -1.08 -14.44
CA LEU A 101 -7.08 -0.39 -13.69
C LEU A 101 -6.54 0.46 -12.55
N TYR A 102 -5.51 -0.01 -11.85
CA TYR A 102 -4.84 0.77 -10.80
C TYR A 102 -4.20 2.02 -11.39
N THR A 103 -3.40 1.87 -12.44
CA THR A 103 -2.71 2.99 -13.10
C THR A 103 -3.71 4.03 -13.64
N LYS A 104 -4.81 3.58 -14.26
CA LYS A 104 -5.90 4.49 -14.69
C LYS A 104 -6.48 5.27 -13.52
N LYS A 105 -6.68 4.62 -12.37
CA LYS A 105 -7.20 5.28 -11.16
C LYS A 105 -6.23 6.34 -10.63
N VAL A 106 -4.93 6.04 -10.60
CA VAL A 106 -3.88 6.99 -10.19
C VAL A 106 -3.92 8.25 -11.04
N PHE A 107 -3.98 8.11 -12.37
CA PHE A 107 -4.06 9.26 -13.27
C PHE A 107 -5.38 10.02 -13.13
N LYS A 108 -6.50 9.32 -13.04
CA LYS A 108 -7.83 9.93 -12.88
C LYS A 108 -7.90 10.82 -11.63
N GLU A 109 -7.28 10.40 -10.53
CA GLU A 109 -7.26 11.18 -9.28
C GLU A 109 -6.44 12.47 -9.38
N LYS A 110 -5.54 12.58 -10.38
CA LYS A 110 -4.80 13.81 -10.71
C LYS A 110 -5.41 14.55 -11.91
N GLY A 111 -6.62 14.16 -12.36
CA GLY A 111 -7.30 14.79 -13.49
C GLY A 111 -6.72 14.43 -14.86
N LEU A 112 -5.91 13.37 -14.95
CA LEU A 112 -5.26 12.95 -16.19
C LEU A 112 -5.97 11.74 -16.81
N SER A 113 -6.12 11.79 -18.13
CA SER A 113 -6.52 10.65 -18.95
C SER A 113 -5.27 9.94 -19.47
N HIS A 114 -5.27 8.61 -19.43
CA HIS A 114 -4.17 7.83 -20.00
C HIS A 114 -4.13 7.97 -21.53
N LEU A 115 -2.95 7.79 -22.11
CA LEU A 115 -2.78 7.78 -23.55
C LEU A 115 -3.31 6.48 -24.14
N GLY A 116 -3.97 6.57 -25.29
CA GLY A 116 -4.35 5.41 -26.09
C GLY A 116 -3.14 4.96 -26.91
N PHE A 117 -2.43 3.93 -26.44
CA PHE A 117 -1.44 3.26 -27.26
C PHE A 117 -2.14 2.18 -28.08
N ILE A 118 -2.26 2.40 -29.39
CA ILE A 118 -2.61 1.33 -30.32
C ILE A 118 -1.46 0.33 -30.24
N ASN A 119 -1.76 -0.93 -29.91
CA ASN A 119 -0.79 -2.04 -29.83
C ASN A 119 0.21 -1.94 -31.00
N GLN A 120 1.43 -1.49 -30.75
CA GLN A 120 2.54 -1.57 -31.71
C GLN A 120 3.13 -2.99 -31.77
N LEU A 121 2.29 -4.01 -31.57
CA LEU A 121 2.71 -5.42 -31.58
C LEU A 121 2.73 -6.03 -32.99
N ASP A 122 2.64 -5.22 -34.06
CA ASP A 122 2.47 -5.78 -35.41
C ASP A 122 3.21 -5.02 -36.54
N LYS A 123 4.45 -4.57 -36.30
CA LYS A 123 5.31 -4.04 -37.38
C LYS A 123 6.77 -4.50 -37.32
N SER A 124 6.99 -5.76 -36.98
CA SER A 124 8.29 -6.42 -37.19
C SER A 124 8.11 -7.88 -37.60
N SER A 125 7.42 -8.10 -38.73
CA SER A 125 7.42 -9.37 -39.48
C SER A 125 6.86 -9.20 -40.89
N GLN A 126 7.17 -8.09 -41.58
CA GLN A 126 7.07 -8.02 -43.05
C GLN A 126 8.16 -7.07 -43.56
N ASN A 127 9.27 -7.64 -44.02
CA ASN A 127 9.97 -7.31 -45.26
C ASN A 127 11.41 -7.82 -45.19
N GLY A 128 11.60 -8.97 -45.81
CA GLY A 128 12.90 -9.61 -46.04
C GLY A 128 12.80 -10.67 -47.13
N GLN A 129 12.04 -10.38 -48.18
CA GLN A 129 12.23 -10.99 -49.50
C GLN A 129 12.54 -9.84 -50.46
N VAL A 130 13.80 -9.76 -50.88
CA VAL A 130 14.15 -9.13 -52.15
C VAL A 130 15.27 -9.98 -52.75
N GLU A 131 14.86 -10.67 -53.80
CA GLU A 131 15.60 -11.25 -54.94
C GLU A 131 16.59 -12.40 -54.69
#